data_AF-A0A074K0S9-F1
#
_entry.id   AF-A0A074K0S9-F1
#
_cell.length_a   1.000
_cell.length_b   1.000
_cell.length_c   1.000
_cell.angle_alpha   90.00
_cell.angle_beta   90.00
_cell.angle_gamma   90.00
#
_symmetry.space_group_name_H-M   'P 1'
#
loop_
_entity.id
_entity.type
_entity.pdbx_description
1 polymer ?
#
loop_
_entity_poly.entity_id
_entity_poly.type
_entity_poly.pdbx_seq_one_letter_code
_entity_poly.pdbx_strand_id
1 'polypeptide(L)'
;MTKPILLTGDRTTGPLHLGHYAGSLRSRLDLQDSHKTYLLLADAQALTDNAHDPAKVRRNVIEVALDYLAVGVDPTKSTICLQSHLPALAELSM
;
A
#
# COMPACT_ATOMS: atom_id res chain seq x y z
N MET A 1 -26.77 2.65 -3.36
CA MET A 1 -25.78 2.50 -4.46
C MET A 1 -24.48 1.99 -3.86
N THR A 2 -23.81 1.05 -4.51
CA THR A 2 -22.52 0.52 -4.06
C THR A 2 -21.41 1.57 -4.24
N LYS A 3 -20.59 1.80 -3.20
CA LYS A 3 -19.41 2.68 -3.30
C LYS A 3 -18.46 2.15 -4.40
N PRO A 4 -17.86 3.01 -5.23
CA PRO A 4 -16.84 2.58 -6.19
C PRO A 4 -15.63 1.96 -5.46
N ILE A 5 -14.94 1.04 -6.11
CA ILE A 5 -13.75 0.40 -5.57
C ILE A 5 -12.51 1.23 -5.96
N LEU A 6 -11.70 1.57 -4.97
CA LEU A 6 -10.39 2.21 -5.15
C LEU A 6 -9.30 1.19 -4.81
N LEU A 7 -8.38 0.95 -5.73
CA LEU A 7 -7.13 0.22 -5.48
C LEU A 7 -5.95 1.15 -5.79
N THR A 8 -5.09 1.35 -4.81
CA THR A 8 -3.82 2.08 -4.95
C THR A 8 -2.78 1.43 -4.03
N GLY A 9 -1.52 1.86 -4.08
CA GLY A 9 -0.47 1.28 -3.26
C GLY A 9 0.88 1.93 -3.50
N ASP A 10 1.86 1.47 -2.74
CA ASP A 10 3.25 1.89 -2.82
C ASP A 10 4.16 0.66 -2.74
N ARG A 11 5.31 0.73 -3.41
CA ARG A 11 6.37 -0.27 -3.26
C ARG A 11 7.07 -0.05 -1.92
N THR A 12 7.37 -1.13 -1.21
CA THR A 12 7.98 -1.08 0.13
C THR A 12 9.50 -0.92 0.05
N THR A 13 9.96 0.21 -0.51
CA THR A 13 11.38 0.51 -0.74
C THR A 13 12.00 1.49 0.26
N GLY A 14 11.17 2.13 1.09
CA GLY A 14 11.57 3.02 2.18
C GLY A 14 10.34 3.71 2.81
N PRO A 15 10.55 4.50 3.88
CA PRO A 15 9.51 5.34 4.45
C PRO A 15 9.03 6.40 3.44
N LEU A 16 7.76 6.76 3.54
CA LEU A 16 7.14 7.79 2.72
C LEU A 16 7.49 9.18 3.26
N HIS A 17 7.59 10.13 2.34
CA HIS A 17 7.94 11.52 2.64
C HIS A 17 6.84 12.50 2.20
N LEU A 18 7.02 13.79 2.49
CA LEU A 18 6.06 14.87 2.18
C LEU A 18 5.58 14.91 0.73
N GLY A 19 6.42 14.56 -0.25
CA GLY A 19 5.97 14.42 -1.64
C GLY A 19 4.83 13.38 -1.84
N HIS A 20 4.88 12.25 -1.15
CA HIS A 20 3.78 11.27 -1.16
C HIS A 20 2.56 11.83 -0.45
N TYR A 21 2.75 12.57 0.64
CA TYR A 21 1.65 13.22 1.36
C TYR A 21 0.92 14.25 0.51
N ALA A 22 1.66 15.19 -0.07
CA ALA A 22 1.13 16.24 -0.92
C ALA A 22 0.45 15.70 -2.19
N GLY A 23 0.86 14.50 -2.64
CA GLY A 23 0.27 13.80 -3.77
C GLY A 23 -0.77 12.76 -3.36
N SER A 24 -0.37 11.49 -3.35
CA SER A 24 -1.28 10.35 -3.27
C SER A 24 -1.93 10.17 -1.89
N LEU A 25 -1.21 10.38 -0.78
CA LEU A 25 -1.75 10.05 0.54
C LEU A 25 -2.92 10.95 0.93
N ARG A 26 -2.83 12.26 0.68
CA ARG A 26 -3.96 13.16 0.95
C ARG A 26 -5.22 12.73 0.19
N SER A 27 -5.08 12.33 -1.08
CA SER A 27 -6.21 11.82 -1.86
C SER A 27 -6.80 10.53 -1.28
N ARG A 28 -5.96 9.61 -0.77
CA ARG A 28 -6.44 8.39 -0.09
C ARG A 28 -7.28 8.73 1.15
N LEU A 29 -6.91 9.77 1.89
CA LEU A 29 -7.66 10.22 3.07
C LEU A 29 -9.04 10.75 2.70
N ASP A 30 -9.15 11.50 1.61
CA ASP A 30 -10.45 12.02 1.14
C ASP A 30 -11.33 10.90 0.56
N LEU A 31 -10.72 9.92 -0.11
CA LEU A 31 -11.45 8.86 -0.81
C LEU A 31 -11.89 7.71 0.11
N GLN A 32 -11.24 7.47 1.25
CA GLN A 32 -11.61 6.36 2.14
C GLN A 32 -13.06 6.43 2.67
N ASP A 33 -13.66 7.62 2.74
CA ASP A 33 -15.04 7.79 3.17
C ASP A 33 -16.06 7.54 2.04
N SER A 34 -15.68 7.82 0.79
CA SER A 34 -16.55 7.72 -0.39
C SER A 34 -16.39 6.43 -1.18
N HIS A 35 -15.25 5.74 -1.03
CA HIS A 35 -14.88 4.54 -1.79
C HIS A 35 -14.67 3.33 -0.89
N LYS A 36 -14.83 2.13 -1.46
CA LYS A 36 -14.30 0.91 -0.85
C LYS A 36 -12.81 0.83 -1.21
N THR A 37 -11.96 1.17 -0.24
CA THR A 37 -10.54 1.44 -0.50
C THR A 37 -9.65 0.24 -0.13
N TYR A 38 -8.77 -0.13 -1.06
CA TYR A 38 -7.73 -1.13 -0.89
C TYR A 38 -6.36 -0.48 -1.12
N LEU A 39 -5.45 -0.64 -0.16
CA LEU A 39 -4.10 -0.09 -0.18
C LEU A 39 -3.09 -1.24 -0.22
N LEU A 40 -2.45 -1.44 -1.37
CA LEU A 40 -1.49 -2.50 -1.57
C LEU A 40 -0.08 -2.07 -1.11
N LEU A 41 0.49 -2.84 -0.20
CA LEU A 41 1.92 -2.85 0.09
C LEU A 41 2.57 -3.80 -0.91
N ALA A 42 3.14 -3.25 -1.98
CA ALA A 42 3.62 -4.00 -3.14
C ALA A 42 5.04 -4.53 -2.91
N ASP A 43 5.20 -5.44 -1.94
CA ASP A 43 6.48 -6.00 -1.53
C ASP A 43 7.08 -6.97 -2.55
N ALA A 44 6.28 -7.83 -3.18
CA ALA A 44 6.75 -8.68 -4.27
C ALA A 44 7.22 -7.86 -5.48
N GLN A 45 6.55 -6.74 -5.79
CA GLN A 45 7.02 -5.81 -6.81
C GLN A 45 8.32 -5.12 -6.40
N ALA A 46 8.47 -4.72 -5.13
CA ALA A 46 9.71 -4.13 -4.61
C ALA A 46 10.90 -5.12 -4.60
N LEU A 47 10.65 -6.43 -4.54
CA LEU A 47 11.70 -7.44 -4.67
C LEU A 47 12.28 -7.50 -6.10
N THR A 48 11.57 -7.04 -7.12
CA THR A 48 12.08 -7.10 -8.51
C THR A 48 13.29 -6.20 -8.72
N ASP A 49 13.39 -5.07 -8.01
CA ASP A 49 14.53 -4.15 -8.05
C ASP A 49 15.39 -4.17 -6.77
N ASN A 50 14.96 -4.88 -5.72
CA ASN A 50 15.70 -5.01 -4.45
C ASN A 50 16.03 -6.47 -4.08
N ALA A 51 16.09 -7.38 -5.06
CA ALA A 51 16.37 -8.82 -4.83
C ALA A 51 17.69 -9.08 -4.07
N HIS A 52 18.65 -8.17 -4.13
CA HIS A 52 19.94 -8.25 -3.43
C HIS A 52 19.84 -7.99 -1.92
N ASP A 53 18.76 -7.33 -1.44
CA ASP A 53 18.47 -7.12 -0.01
C ASP A 53 16.96 -7.30 0.29
N PRO A 54 16.47 -8.56 0.34
CA PRO A 54 15.08 -8.84 0.70
C PRO A 54 14.72 -8.38 2.12
N ALA A 55 15.71 -8.30 3.02
CA ALA A 55 15.49 -7.85 4.38
C ALA A 55 15.10 -6.37 4.44
N LYS A 56 15.65 -5.53 3.55
CA LYS A 56 15.23 -4.14 3.37
C LYS A 56 13.75 -4.04 2.98
N VAL A 57 13.32 -4.81 1.98
CA VAL A 57 11.91 -4.83 1.56
C VAL A 57 11.00 -5.21 2.74
N ARG A 58 11.36 -6.27 3.48
CA ARG A 58 10.61 -6.71 4.66
C ARG A 58 10.51 -5.64 5.75
N ARG A 59 11.60 -4.93 6.05
CA ARG A 59 11.58 -3.83 7.04
C ARG A 59 10.64 -2.71 6.59
N ASN A 60 10.74 -2.32 5.33
CA ASN A 60 9.97 -1.21 4.77
C ASN A 60 8.47 -1.52 4.61
N VAL A 61 8.04 -2.79 4.64
CA VAL A 61 6.60 -3.12 4.75
C VAL A 61 6.00 -2.46 5.98
N ILE A 62 6.70 -2.53 7.12
CA ILE A 62 6.23 -1.95 8.38
C ILE A 62 6.31 -0.42 8.33
N GLU A 63 7.39 0.14 7.79
CA GLU A 63 7.54 1.60 7.65
C GLU A 63 6.40 2.22 6.82
N VAL A 64 6.11 1.66 5.63
CA VAL A 64 5.04 2.18 4.76
C VAL A 64 3.66 1.99 5.41
N ALA A 65 3.43 0.86 6.09
CA ALA A 65 2.19 0.65 6.83
C ALA A 65 2.02 1.67 7.98
N LEU A 66 3.09 1.95 8.72
CA LEU A 66 3.10 2.97 9.77
C LEU A 66 2.82 4.35 9.18
N ASP A 67 3.42 4.72 8.06
CA ASP A 67 3.18 6.00 7.41
C ASP A 67 1.73 6.17 6.98
N TYR A 68 1.11 5.12 6.42
CA TYR A 68 -0.34 5.15 6.10
C TYR A 68 -1.18 5.44 7.34
N LEU A 69 -0.93 4.73 8.44
CA LEU A 69 -1.67 4.93 9.69
C LEU A 69 -1.41 6.31 10.28
N ALA A 70 -0.16 6.77 10.26
CA ALA A 70 0.27 8.05 10.82
C ALA A 70 -0.38 9.25 10.13
N VAL A 71 -0.61 9.17 8.81
CA VAL A 71 -1.30 10.24 8.07
C VAL A 71 -2.83 10.19 8.18
N GLY A 72 -3.40 9.14 8.79
CA GLY A 72 -4.83 9.04 9.06
C GLY A 72 -5.60 8.06 8.17
N VAL A 73 -4.92 7.12 7.51
CA VAL A 73 -5.61 5.97 6.92
C VAL A 73 -6.24 5.16 8.04
N ASP A 74 -7.55 5.00 7.99
CA ASP A 74 -8.31 4.25 8.99
C ASP A 74 -8.52 2.80 8.50
N PRO A 75 -7.95 1.78 9.17
CA PRO A 75 -8.10 0.38 8.78
C PRO A 75 -9.54 -0.15 8.97
N THR A 76 -10.42 0.58 9.65
CA THR A 76 -11.85 0.25 9.72
C THR A 76 -12.61 0.70 8.46
N LYS A 77 -12.03 1.62 7.68
CA LYS A 77 -12.60 2.16 6.43
C LYS A 77 -11.89 1.64 5.18
N SER A 78 -10.60 1.37 5.28
CA SER A 78 -9.72 0.92 4.20
C SER A 78 -9.11 -0.44 4.51
N THR A 79 -8.92 -1.27 3.49
CA THR A 79 -8.21 -2.56 3.63
C THR A 79 -6.76 -2.39 3.20
N ILE A 80 -5.81 -2.59 4.11
CA ILE A 80 -4.38 -2.63 3.78
C ILE A 80 -4.02 -4.08 3.44
N CYS A 81 -3.44 -4.29 2.26
CA CYS A 81 -3.13 -5.60 1.70
C CYS A 81 -1.62 -5.77 1.52
N LEU A 82 -1.01 -6.84 2.03
CA LEU A 82 0.37 -7.20 1.69
C LEU A 82 0.38 -8.10 0.45
N GLN A 83 1.08 -7.67 -0.61
CA GLN A 83 1.04 -8.36 -1.91
C GLN A 83 1.50 -9.83 -1.82
N SER A 84 2.60 -10.12 -1.14
CA SER A 84 3.12 -11.48 -0.97
C SER A 84 2.19 -12.41 -0.17
N HIS A 85 1.24 -11.86 0.59
CA HIS A 85 0.24 -12.64 1.33
C HIS A 85 -1.03 -12.92 0.51
N LEU A 86 -1.07 -12.50 -0.75
CA LEU A 86 -2.19 -12.71 -1.67
C LEU A 86 -1.73 -13.57 -2.87
N PRO A 87 -1.65 -14.91 -2.73
CA PRO A 87 -1.13 -15.80 -3.77
C PRO A 87 -1.90 -15.68 -5.10
N ALA A 88 -3.20 -15.36 -5.05
CA ALA A 88 -4.02 -15.10 -6.23
C ALA A 88 -3.44 -14.00 -7.15
N LEU A 89 -2.71 -13.02 -6.60
CA LEU A 89 -2.05 -11.99 -7.42
C LEU A 89 -0.91 -12.57 -8.25
N ALA A 90 -0.13 -13.50 -7.68
CA ALA A 90 0.93 -14.19 -8.39
C ALA A 90 0.34 -15.12 -9.46
N GLU A 91 -0.67 -15.92 -9.11
CA GLU A 91 -1.36 -16.83 -10.02
C GLU A 91 -1.98 -16.12 -11.23
N LEU A 92 -2.61 -14.95 -11.03
CA LEU A 92 -3.21 -14.17 -12.10
C LEU A 92 -2.18 -13.53 -13.04
N SER A 93 -0.98 -13.26 -12.54
CA SER A 93 0.09 -12.61 -13.30
C SER A 93 0.94 -13.57 -14.15
N MET A 94 0.77 -14.88 -13.96
CA MET A 94 1.47 -15.93 -14.71
C MET A 94 0.79 -16.30 -16.02
#